data_AF-A0A4Y7TFC2-F1
#
_entry.id   AF-A0A4Y7TFC2-F1
#
_cell.length_a   1.000
_cell.length_b   1.000
_cell.length_c   1.000
_cell.angle_alpha   90.00
_cell.angle_beta   90.00
_cell.angle_gamma   90.00
#
_symmetry.space_group_name_H-M   'P 1'
#
loop_
_entity.id
_entity.type
_entity.pdbx_description
1 polymer ?
#
loop_
_entity_poly.entity_id
_entity_poly.type
_entity_poly.pdbx_seq_one_letter_code
_entity_poly.pdbx_strand_id
1 'polypeptide(L)'
;KPICWLYGPFGCGKPAMAQTLAEQYERKGRLAAAFFFFRNAGEKSSSNHLATTLTHQISLNVPGAQELIQHVVSQELGVVEPSTP
;
A
#
# COMPACT_ATOMS: atom_id res chain seq x y z
N LYS A 1 -16.68 -6.10 -7.02
CA LYS A 1 -15.64 -7.10 -7.39
C LYS A 1 -14.30 -6.57 -6.89
N PRO A 2 -13.64 -7.21 -5.90
CA PRO A 2 -12.52 -6.59 -5.20
C PRO A 2 -11.13 -6.82 -5.83
N ILE A 3 -10.98 -7.73 -6.80
CA ILE A 3 -9.66 -8.07 -7.38
C ILE A 3 -9.75 -8.20 -8.91
N CYS A 4 -8.79 -7.61 -9.62
CA CYS A 4 -8.61 -7.73 -11.07
C CYS A 4 -7.20 -8.25 -11.35
N TRP A 5 -7.10 -9.36 -12.10
CA TRP A 5 -5.83 -9.97 -12.48
C TRP A 5 -5.49 -9.63 -13.93
N LEU A 6 -4.28 -9.11 -14.18
CA LEU A 6 -3.80 -8.73 -15.52
C LEU A 6 -2.82 -9.78 -16.06
N TYR A 7 -3.18 -10.46 -17.15
CA TYR A 7 -2.39 -11.54 -17.75
C TYR A 7 -1.80 -11.18 -19.12
N GLY A 8 -0.88 -12.02 -19.61
CA GLY A 8 -0.37 -12.00 -20.99
C GLY A 8 1.16 -12.17 -21.08
N PRO A 9 1.75 -11.93 -22.26
CA PRO A 9 3.15 -12.25 -22.50
C PRO A 9 4.12 -11.41 -21.65
N PHE A 10 5.30 -11.97 -21.41
CA PHE A 10 6.42 -11.25 -20.80
C PHE A 10 6.82 -10.06 -21.67
N GLY A 11 7.20 -8.94 -21.06
CA GLY A 11 7.60 -7.74 -21.80
C GLY A 11 6.44 -6.87 -22.32
N CYS A 12 5.18 -7.30 -22.23
CA CYS A 12 4.03 -6.47 -22.64
C CYS A 12 3.71 -5.29 -21.70
N GLY A 13 4.63 -4.91 -20.80
CA GLY A 13 4.45 -3.75 -19.94
C GLY A 13 3.29 -3.85 -18.93
N LYS A 14 2.95 -5.04 -18.42
CA LYS A 14 1.88 -5.19 -17.41
C LYS A 14 2.10 -4.30 -16.18
N PRO A 15 3.32 -4.21 -15.62
CA PRO A 15 3.58 -3.27 -14.54
C PRO A 15 3.33 -1.82 -14.96
N ALA A 16 3.72 -1.46 -16.19
CA ALA A 16 3.48 -0.13 -16.74
C ALA A 16 1.98 0.17 -16.90
N MET A 17 1.16 -0.79 -17.34
CA MET A 17 -0.29 -0.63 -17.42
C MET A 17 -0.92 -0.44 -16.03
N ALA A 18 -0.49 -1.20 -15.03
CA ALA A 18 -0.94 -1.01 -13.64
C ALA A 18 -0.54 0.38 -13.09
N GLN A 19 0.66 0.86 -13.43
CA GLN A 19 1.11 2.21 -13.10
C GLN A 19 0.26 3.28 -13.79
N THR A 20 0.02 3.17 -15.10
CA THR A 20 -0.83 4.12 -15.84
C THR A 20 -2.25 4.17 -15.26
N LEU A 21 -2.80 3.02 -14.85
CA LEU A 21 -4.08 3.00 -14.15
C LEU A 21 -3.99 3.73 -12.81
N ALA A 22 -2.97 3.45 -11.98
CA ALA A 22 -2.78 4.16 -10.71
C ALA A 22 -2.73 5.68 -10.91
N GLU A 23 -1.90 6.18 -11.84
CA GLU A 23 -1.79 7.61 -12.18
C GLU A 23 -3.13 8.19 -12.67
N GLN A 24 -3.90 7.43 -13.46
CA GLN A 24 -5.21 7.88 -13.92
C GLN A 24 -6.23 8.01 -12.78
N TYR A 25 -6.19 7.11 -11.80
CA TYR A 25 -7.07 7.18 -10.63
C TYR A 25 -6.62 8.24 -9.62
N GLU A 26 -5.31 8.46 -9.50
CA GLU A 26 -4.72 9.53 -8.69
C GLU A 26 -5.17 10.90 -9.22
N ARG A 27 -5.04 11.15 -10.52
CA ARG A 27 -5.55 12.38 -11.17
C ARG A 27 -7.05 12.62 -10.97
N LYS A 28 -7.82 11.55 -10.73
CA LYS A 28 -9.25 11.62 -10.45
C LYS A 28 -9.58 11.75 -8.97
N GLY A 29 -8.59 11.78 -8.08
CA GLY A 29 -8.78 11.78 -6.63
C GLY A 29 -9.45 10.51 -6.10
N ARG A 30 -9.27 9.39 -6.80
CA ARG A 30 -9.93 8.10 -6.51
C ARG A 30 -8.96 6.97 -6.15
N LEU A 31 -7.66 7.27 -6.12
CA LEU A 31 -6.65 6.32 -5.72
C LEU A 31 -6.50 6.36 -4.19
N ALA A 32 -6.86 5.28 -3.50
CA ALA A 32 -6.64 5.16 -2.07
C ALA A 32 -5.15 4.92 -1.75
N ALA A 33 -4.54 3.97 -2.46
CA ALA A 33 -3.12 3.63 -2.34
C ALA A 33 -2.65 2.81 -3.55
N ALA A 34 -1.33 2.78 -3.78
CA ALA A 34 -0.70 1.95 -4.78
C ALA A 34 0.72 1.55 -4.34
N PHE A 35 1.05 0.28 -4.53
CA PHE A 35 2.37 -0.26 -4.20
C PHE A 35 2.89 -1.12 -5.35
N PHE A 36 4.14 -0.90 -5.74
CA PHE A 36 4.81 -1.61 -6.83
C PHE A 36 6.05 -2.33 -6.29
N PHE A 37 6.13 -3.63 -6.52
CA PHE A 37 7.29 -4.42 -6.14
C PHE A 37 8.41 -4.27 -7.17
N PHE A 38 9.60 -3.89 -6.70
CA PHE A 38 10.81 -3.83 -7.51
C PHE A 38 11.72 -5.02 -7.19
N ARG A 39 12.06 -5.82 -8.23
CA ARG A 39 12.85 -7.07 -8.08
C ARG A 39 14.28 -6.86 -7.59
N ASN A 40 14.81 -5.64 -7.66
CA ASN A 40 16.17 -5.29 -7.23
C ASN A 40 16.22 -4.51 -5.90
N ALA A 41 15.07 -4.27 -5.25
CA ALA A 41 15.05 -3.76 -3.89
C ALA A 41 15.25 -4.97 -2.97
N GLY A 42 16.42 -5.06 -2.33
CA GLY A 42 16.91 -6.26 -1.64
C GLY A 42 15.92 -6.97 -0.71
N GLU A 43 16.28 -8.19 -0.34
CA GLU A 43 15.46 -9.22 0.31
C GLU A 43 14.72 -8.79 1.60
N LYS A 44 15.14 -7.70 2.24
CA LYS A 44 14.64 -7.28 3.57
C LYS A 44 13.66 -6.11 3.58
N SER A 45 13.45 -5.38 2.47
CA SER A 45 12.66 -4.13 2.55
C SER A 45 11.32 -4.17 1.81
N SER A 46 11.15 -4.93 0.73
CA SER A 46 9.99 -4.70 -0.15
C SER A 46 8.64 -5.15 0.42
N SER A 47 8.56 -6.28 1.14
CA SER A 47 7.30 -6.78 1.70
C SER A 47 6.96 -6.17 3.06
N ASN A 48 7.95 -5.99 3.92
CA ASN A 48 7.75 -5.43 5.27
C ASN A 48 7.21 -3.99 5.23
N HIS A 49 7.58 -3.22 4.20
CA HIS A 49 7.13 -1.83 4.07
C HIS A 49 5.78 -1.73 3.35
N LEU A 50 5.28 -2.80 2.72
CA LEU A 50 4.02 -2.76 1.98
C LEU A 50 2.86 -2.32 2.87
N ALA A 51 2.69 -2.94 4.03
CA ALA A 51 1.59 -2.62 4.95
C ALA A 51 1.71 -1.17 5.44
N THR A 52 2.90 -0.76 5.88
CA THR A 52 3.15 0.61 6.38
C THR A 52 2.93 1.66 5.30
N THR A 53 3.43 1.44 4.08
CA THR A 53 3.26 2.36 2.95
C THR A 53 1.79 2.47 2.55
N LEU A 54 1.07 1.34 2.45
CA LEU A 54 -0.35 1.36 2.13
C LEU A 54 -1.16 2.09 3.21
N THR A 55 -0.94 1.79 4.48
CA THR A 55 -1.61 2.46 5.61
C THR A 55 -1.36 3.98 5.57
N HIS A 56 -0.12 4.39 5.33
CA HIS A 56 0.22 5.80 5.22
C HIS A 56 -0.49 6.47 4.02
N GLN A 57 -0.44 5.86 2.83
CA GLN A 57 -1.14 6.40 1.65
C GLN A 57 -2.65 6.47 1.85
N ILE A 58 -3.26 5.45 2.44
CA ILE A 58 -4.69 5.41 2.75
C ILE A 58 -5.06 6.53 3.73
N SER A 59 -4.25 6.77 4.77
CA SER A 59 -4.51 7.83 5.74
C SER A 59 -4.56 9.23 5.11
N LEU A 60 -3.80 9.45 4.03
CA LEU A 60 -3.75 10.73 3.34
C LEU A 60 -4.85 10.89 2.30
N ASN A 61 -5.20 9.80 1.60
CA ASN A 61 -6.12 9.85 0.45
C ASN A 61 -7.58 9.53 0.80
N VAL A 62 -7.85 8.87 1.94
CA VAL A 62 -9.19 8.46 2.34
C VAL A 62 -9.65 9.27 3.56
N PRO A 63 -10.67 10.14 3.41
CA PRO A 63 -11.23 10.88 4.53
C PRO A 63 -11.70 9.95 5.65
N GLY A 64 -11.33 10.26 6.90
CA GLY A 64 -11.66 9.45 8.08
C GLY A 64 -10.77 8.21 8.29
N ALA A 65 -9.93 7.83 7.33
CA ALA A 65 -9.03 6.69 7.53
C ALA A 65 -7.91 6.99 8.54
N GLN A 66 -7.43 8.24 8.59
CA GLN A 66 -6.41 8.64 9.56
C GLN A 66 -6.87 8.43 11.00
N GLU A 67 -8.09 8.86 11.34
CA GLU A 67 -8.64 8.71 12.69
C GLU A 67 -8.81 7.24 13.07
N LEU A 68 -9.29 6.41 12.14
CA LEU A 68 -9.41 4.97 12.33
C LEU A 68 -8.05 4.31 12.58
N ILE A 69 -7.04 4.65 11.78
CA ILE A 69 -5.68 4.12 11.92
C ILE A 69 -5.09 4.55 13.27
N GLN A 70 -5.22 5.83 13.64
CA GLN A 70 -4.74 6.35 14.92
C GLN A 70 -5.44 5.69 16.12
N HIS A 71 -6.75 5.46 16.02
CA HIS A 71 -7.51 4.79 17.06
C HIS A 71 -7.05 3.33 17.24
N VAL A 72 -6.90 2.58 16.14
CA VAL A 72 -6.41 1.19 16.21
C VAL A 72 -4.99 1.13 16.76
N VAL A 73 -4.09 2.00 16.31
CA VAL A 73 -2.73 2.07 16.84
C VAL A 73 -2.73 2.39 18.33
N SER A 74 -3.58 3.30 18.80
CA SER A 74 -3.67 3.66 20.21
C SER A 74 -4.26 2.54 21.09
N GLN A 75 -5.16 1.70 20.53
CA GLN A 75 -5.73 0.55 21.22
C GLN A 75 -4.75 -0.65 21.26
N GLU A 76 -4.05 -0.92 20.15
CA GLU A 76 -3.00 -1.95 20.05
C GLU A 76 -1.76 -1.61 20.88
N LEU A 77 -1.44 -0.32 21.05
CA LEU A 77 -0.39 0.15 21.97
C LEU A 77 -0.70 -0.15 23.45
N GLY A 78 -1.91 -0.63 23.77
CA GLY A 78 -2.23 -1.27 25.05
C GLY A 78 -1.59 -2.66 25.25
N VAL A 79 -0.98 -3.24 24.21
CA VAL A 79 -0.28 -4.55 24.21
C VAL A 79 1.18 -4.39 23.74
N VAL A 80 1.81 -3.25 24.00
CA VAL A 80 3.28 -3.20 23.98
C VAL A 80 3.78 -3.82 25.28
N GLU A 81 3.94 -5.13 25.29
CA GLU A 81 4.94 -5.71 26.18
C GLU A 81 6.31 -5.17 25.73
N PRO A 82 7.06 -4.50 26.63
CA PRO A 82 8.43 -4.12 26.35
C PRO A 82 9.28 -5.39 26.35
N SER A 83 9.45 -6.05 25.20
CA SER A 83 10.54 -7.01 25.05
C SER A 83 11.85 -6.23 24.91
N THR A 84 12.49 -6.13 26.07
CA THR A 84 13.84 -5.67 26.40
C THR A 84 14.93 -6.40 25.56
N PRO A 85 16.17 -5.89 25.55
CA PRO A 85 17.12 -5.95 24.43
C PRO A 85 17.82 -7.30 24.19
#